data_AF-B6VEP2-F1
#
_entry.id   AF-B6VEP2-F1
#
_cell.length_a   1.000
_cell.length_b   1.000
_cell.length_c   1.000
_cell.angle_alpha   90.00
_cell.angle_beta   90.00
_cell.angle_gamma   90.00
#
_symmetry.space_group_name_H-M   'P 1'
#
loop_
_entity.id
_entity.type
_entity.pdbx_description
1 polymer ?
#
loop_
_entity_poly.entity_id
_entity_poly.type
_entity_poly.pdbx_seq_one_letter_code
_entity_poly.pdbx_strand_id
1 'polypeptide(L)'
;GDDVNVSNCNRIIGARYYSGGEDDDLKNSRPKSIWPESRTADYQCHGTYTAATAAGSYVDNAHYNGLANTARGGSASSSTRIAMYRVCGLDYGCPGVQIAASDDAVTGVDIVSISIGVRSSNQADFVKDAIAIR
;
A
#
# COMPACT_ATOMS: atom_id res chain seq x y z
N GLY A 1 14.14 -10.23 -2.28
CA GLY A 1 14.99 -9.54 -3.24
C GLY A 1 14.38 -9.74 -4.60
N ASP A 2 13.76 -8.69 -5.12
CA ASP A 2 13.46 -8.46 -6.53
C ASP A 2 13.41 -6.93 -6.63
N ASP A 3 14.53 -6.37 -7.07
CA ASP A 3 14.82 -4.94 -6.97
C ASP A 3 13.97 -4.16 -7.97
N VAL A 4 13.21 -3.18 -7.47
CA VAL A 4 12.65 -2.12 -8.32
C VAL A 4 13.86 -1.40 -8.92
N ASN A 5 14.05 -1.48 -10.24
CA ASN A 5 15.15 -0.79 -10.92
C ASN A 5 14.94 0.73 -10.80
N VAL A 6 15.67 1.37 -9.89
CA VAL A 6 15.50 2.78 -9.47
C VAL A 6 16.24 3.76 -10.39
N SER A 7 16.49 3.43 -11.66
CA SER A 7 17.29 4.31 -12.52
C SER A 7 16.60 5.64 -12.90
N ASN A 8 15.33 5.85 -12.51
CA ASN A 8 14.64 7.16 -12.59
C ASN A 8 13.62 7.45 -11.46
N CYS A 9 13.58 6.65 -10.38
CA CYS A 9 12.56 6.74 -9.32
C CYS A 9 13.12 7.27 -7.99
N ASN A 10 13.57 8.52 -7.95
CA ASN A 10 14.25 9.11 -6.77
C ASN A 10 13.35 9.40 -5.54
N ARG A 11 12.04 9.13 -5.61
CA ARG A 11 11.09 9.40 -4.50
C ARG A 11 10.69 8.17 -3.70
N ILE A 12 10.69 6.97 -4.27
CA ILE A 12 10.42 5.74 -3.50
C ILE A 12 11.74 5.29 -2.88
N ILE A 13 11.83 5.36 -1.55
CA ILE A 13 13.07 5.09 -0.80
C ILE A 13 13.12 3.67 -0.21
N GLY A 14 11.99 2.97 -0.26
CA GLY A 14 11.90 1.60 0.22
C GLY A 14 10.51 1.02 -0.01
N ALA A 15 10.46 -0.29 -0.14
CA ALA A 15 9.22 -1.04 -0.18
C ALA A 15 9.37 -2.33 0.62
N ARG A 16 8.36 -2.65 1.43
CA ARG A 16 8.27 -3.88 2.23
C ARG A 16 6.92 -4.53 2.00
N TYR A 17 6.90 -5.84 2.11
CA TYR A 17 5.70 -6.65 1.98
C TYR A 17 5.55 -7.52 3.23
N TYR A 18 4.35 -7.52 3.78
CA TYR A 18 3.98 -8.29 4.96
C TYR A 18 2.93 -9.30 4.53
N SER A 19 3.32 -10.58 4.58
CA SER A 19 2.45 -11.72 4.35
C SER A 19 2.25 -12.48 5.67
N GLY A 20 1.04 -12.95 5.92
CA GLY A 20 0.68 -13.66 7.14
C GLY A 20 -0.77 -13.41 7.51
N GLY A 21 -1.28 -14.07 8.55
CA GLY A 21 -2.65 -13.82 9.05
C GLY A 21 -3.78 -14.44 8.22
N GLU A 22 -3.51 -14.96 7.02
CA GLU A 22 -4.46 -15.81 6.32
C GLU A 22 -4.43 -17.24 6.90
N ASP A 23 -5.60 -17.83 7.11
CA ASP A 23 -5.74 -19.21 7.57
C ASP A 23 -5.13 -20.18 6.55
N ASP A 24 -4.37 -21.17 7.01
CA ASP A 24 -3.70 -22.13 6.12
C ASP A 24 -4.69 -22.92 5.25
N ASP A 25 -5.90 -23.18 5.76
CA ASP A 25 -6.98 -23.80 4.99
C ASP A 25 -7.47 -22.89 3.85
N LEU A 26 -7.52 -21.56 4.06
CA LEU A 26 -7.88 -20.60 3.01
C LEU A 26 -6.76 -20.48 1.96
N LYS A 27 -5.50 -20.48 2.39
CA LYS A 27 -4.33 -20.49 1.48
C LYS A 27 -4.33 -21.71 0.56
N ASN A 28 -4.70 -22.86 1.10
CA ASN A 28 -4.71 -24.13 0.37
C ASN A 28 -5.96 -24.33 -0.51
N SER A 29 -7.06 -23.64 -0.18
CA SER A 29 -8.34 -23.77 -0.89
C SER A 29 -8.49 -22.78 -2.05
N ARG A 30 -7.72 -21.68 -2.06
CA ARG A 30 -7.78 -20.67 -3.13
C ARG A 30 -6.88 -21.06 -4.30
N PRO A 31 -7.32 -20.80 -5.55
CA PRO A 31 -6.43 -20.93 -6.70
C PRO A 31 -5.24 -19.99 -6.51
N LYS A 32 -4.02 -20.53 -6.63
CA LYS A 32 -2.81 -19.70 -6.51
C LYS A 32 -2.84 -18.60 -7.57
N SER A 33 -2.67 -17.36 -7.14
CA SER A 33 -2.54 -16.21 -8.03
C SER A 33 -1.47 -16.47 -9.10
N ILE A 34 -1.75 -16.08 -10.34
CA ILE A 34 -0.75 -16.10 -11.42
C ILE A 34 0.33 -15.03 -11.15
N TRP A 35 0.01 -14.03 -10.33
CA TRP A 35 0.95 -12.98 -9.92
C TRP A 35 1.72 -13.42 -8.67
N PRO A 36 3.06 -13.23 -8.64
CA PRO A 36 3.85 -13.56 -7.47
C PRO A 36 3.48 -12.63 -6.31
N GLU A 37 2.75 -13.16 -5.32
CA GLU A 37 2.31 -12.41 -4.14
C GLU A 37 3.47 -12.00 -3.23
N SER A 38 4.64 -12.64 -3.34
CA SER A 38 5.84 -12.35 -2.54
C SER A 38 6.59 -11.09 -2.94
N ARG A 39 6.01 -10.22 -3.78
CA ARG A 39 6.68 -9.03 -4.31
C ARG A 39 6.07 -7.74 -3.77
N THR A 40 6.94 -6.75 -3.60
CA THR A 40 6.59 -5.37 -3.26
C THR A 40 5.85 -4.63 -4.38
N ALA A 41 5.84 -5.18 -5.60
CA ALA A 41 5.11 -4.65 -6.73
C ALA A 41 3.59 -4.70 -6.50
N ASP A 42 2.89 -3.61 -6.79
CA ASP A 42 1.44 -3.51 -6.64
C ASP A 42 0.71 -3.86 -7.94
N TYR A 43 0.20 -5.09 -8.04
CA TYR A 43 -0.59 -5.56 -9.17
C TYR A 43 -2.08 -5.19 -9.05
N GLN A 44 -2.55 -4.81 -7.86
CA GLN A 44 -3.93 -4.37 -7.64
C GLN A 44 -4.12 -2.89 -8.00
N CYS A 45 -3.02 -2.15 -8.11
CA CYS A 45 -2.94 -0.70 -8.35
C CYS A 45 -3.51 0.17 -7.22
N HIS A 46 -4.17 -0.38 -6.20
CA HIS A 46 -4.78 0.37 -5.12
C HIS A 46 -3.74 1.17 -4.31
N GLY A 47 -2.61 0.54 -3.99
CA GLY A 47 -1.50 1.19 -3.27
C GLY A 47 -0.85 2.28 -4.12
N THR A 48 -0.64 2.00 -5.41
CA THR A 48 -0.07 2.94 -6.39
C THR A 48 -0.93 4.18 -6.52
N TYR A 49 -2.26 4.02 -6.66
CA TYR A 49 -3.19 5.13 -6.78
C TYR A 49 -3.27 5.96 -5.49
N THR A 50 -3.30 5.29 -4.33
CA THR A 50 -3.30 5.95 -3.02
C THR A 50 -2.03 6.77 -2.82
N ALA A 51 -0.85 6.20 -3.10
CA ALA A 51 0.42 6.89 -2.95
C ALA A 51 0.58 8.02 -3.96
N ALA A 52 0.12 7.86 -5.20
CA ALA A 52 0.11 8.92 -6.21
C ALA A 52 -0.80 10.09 -5.77
N THR A 53 -1.96 9.78 -5.18
CA THR A 53 -2.86 10.81 -4.65
C THR A 53 -2.24 11.53 -3.44
N ALA A 54 -1.59 10.81 -2.52
CA ALA A 54 -1.00 11.39 -1.32
C ALA A 54 0.25 12.23 -1.63
N ALA A 55 1.16 11.71 -2.47
CA ALA A 55 2.52 12.25 -2.62
C ALA A 55 3.07 12.19 -4.07
N GLY A 56 2.21 11.93 -5.05
CA GLY A 56 2.59 11.90 -6.47
C GLY A 56 3.13 13.23 -6.97
N SER A 57 4.09 13.17 -7.89
CA SER A 57 4.64 14.34 -8.56
C SER A 57 3.61 14.99 -9.49
N TYR A 58 3.86 16.24 -9.86
CA TYR A 58 3.17 16.86 -10.98
C TYR A 58 3.50 16.11 -12.28
N VAL A 59 2.47 15.73 -13.03
CA VAL A 59 2.60 15.10 -14.34
C VAL A 59 1.68 15.83 -15.31
N ASP A 60 2.31 16.50 -16.28
CA ASP A 60 1.59 17.16 -17.36
C ASP A 60 1.05 16.14 -18.36
N ASN A 61 -0.06 16.46 -19.02
CA ASN A 61 -0.74 15.60 -19.99
C ASN A 61 -1.14 14.21 -19.47
N ALA A 62 -1.16 14.00 -18.15
CA ALA A 62 -1.81 12.84 -17.55
C ALA A 62 -3.32 13.00 -17.70
N HIS A 63 -3.99 12.07 -18.35
CA HIS A 63 -5.43 12.15 -18.61
C HIS A 63 -6.09 10.78 -18.54
N TYR A 64 -7.37 10.76 -18.20
CA TYR A 64 -8.21 9.57 -18.29
C TYR A 64 -9.24 9.78 -19.40
N ASN A 65 -9.05 9.12 -20.56
CA ASN A 65 -9.93 9.26 -21.73
C ASN A 65 -10.18 10.72 -22.15
N GLY A 66 -9.15 11.57 -22.04
CA GLY A 66 -9.21 13.01 -22.38
C GLY A 66 -9.75 13.92 -21.28
N LEU A 67 -10.09 13.37 -20.10
CA LEU A 67 -10.51 14.13 -18.93
C LEU A 67 -9.33 14.37 -17.97
N ALA A 68 -9.37 15.52 -17.30
CA ALA A 68 -8.41 15.94 -16.28
C ALA A 68 -6.94 15.82 -16.74
N ASN A 69 -6.50 16.74 -17.61
CA ASN A 69 -5.20 16.73 -18.32
C ASN A 69 -3.94 16.97 -17.46
N THR A 70 -4.07 16.95 -16.14
CA THR A 70 -2.95 17.16 -15.23
C THR A 70 -3.17 16.31 -14.00
N ALA A 71 -2.15 15.54 -13.63
CA ALA A 71 -2.12 14.81 -12.37
C ALA A 71 -1.17 15.51 -11.38
N ARG A 72 -1.60 15.62 -10.13
CA ARG A 72 -0.77 16.07 -9.01
C ARG A 72 -1.19 15.35 -7.74
N GLY A 73 -0.23 14.94 -6.93
CA GLY A 73 -0.49 14.44 -5.58
C GLY A 73 -0.71 15.57 -4.57
N GLY A 74 -0.97 15.19 -3.33
CA GLY A 74 -1.15 16.11 -2.20
C GLY A 74 0.14 16.81 -1.77
N SER A 75 1.31 16.22 -2.02
CA SER A 75 2.59 16.88 -1.72
C SER A 75 3.10 17.72 -2.89
N ALA A 76 3.29 19.01 -2.62
CA ALA A 76 3.93 19.95 -3.54
C ALA A 76 5.48 19.88 -3.51
N SER A 77 6.08 19.18 -2.55
CA SER A 77 7.54 19.21 -2.37
C SER A 77 8.28 18.15 -3.19
N SER A 78 9.39 18.56 -3.81
CA SER A 78 10.38 17.66 -4.41
C SER A 78 11.19 16.83 -3.41
N SER A 79 11.16 17.22 -2.13
CA SER A 79 11.82 16.48 -1.05
C SER A 79 10.99 15.33 -0.49
N THR A 80 9.70 15.23 -0.83
CA THR A 80 8.87 14.12 -0.32
C THR A 80 9.41 12.77 -0.80
N ARG A 81 9.50 11.84 0.14
CA ARG A 81 9.88 10.46 -0.08
C ARG A 81 8.72 9.55 0.30
N ILE A 82 8.63 8.41 -0.37
CA ILE A 82 7.58 7.42 -0.18
C ILE A 82 8.26 6.13 0.25
N ALA A 83 7.86 5.62 1.41
CA ALA A 83 8.14 4.26 1.85
C ALA A 83 6.85 3.45 1.74
N MET A 84 6.89 2.33 1.01
CA MET A 84 5.71 1.50 0.76
C MET A 84 5.68 0.31 1.72
N TYR A 85 4.55 0.11 2.37
CA TYR A 85 4.30 -1.03 3.26
C TYR A 85 3.06 -1.78 2.75
N ARG A 86 3.28 -2.86 2.00
CA ARG A 86 2.19 -3.65 1.43
C ARG A 86 1.71 -4.68 2.45
N VAL A 87 0.45 -4.57 2.85
CA VAL A 87 -0.21 -5.41 3.88
C VAL A 87 -1.41 -6.19 3.33
N CYS A 88 -1.73 -6.02 2.05
CA CYS A 88 -2.85 -6.66 1.40
C CYS A 88 -2.39 -7.58 0.26
N GLY A 89 -2.99 -8.77 0.22
CA GLY A 89 -2.90 -9.73 -0.88
C GLY A 89 -3.98 -9.50 -1.93
N LEU A 90 -3.75 -9.99 -3.16
CA LEU A 90 -4.74 -9.89 -4.23
C LEU A 90 -5.98 -10.74 -3.92
N ASP A 91 -5.76 -11.96 -3.41
CA ASP A 91 -6.81 -12.96 -3.31
C ASP A 91 -7.50 -12.97 -1.92
N TYR A 92 -6.87 -12.36 -0.92
CA TYR A 92 -7.28 -12.47 0.48
C TYR A 92 -7.43 -11.16 1.24
N GLY A 93 -7.23 -10.01 0.57
CA GLY A 93 -7.36 -8.70 1.20
C GLY A 93 -6.28 -8.45 2.26
N CYS A 94 -6.63 -7.78 3.35
CA CYS A 94 -5.68 -7.30 4.37
C CYS A 94 -5.94 -8.00 5.72
N PRO A 95 -5.26 -9.12 6.02
CA PRO A 95 -5.63 -10.03 7.12
C PRO A 95 -5.10 -9.60 8.51
N GLY A 96 -4.97 -8.29 8.78
CA GLY A 96 -4.52 -7.82 10.09
C GLY A 96 -3.00 -7.67 10.25
N VAL A 97 -2.21 -8.02 9.22
CA VAL A 97 -0.73 -7.86 9.24
C VAL A 97 -0.26 -6.40 9.23
N GLN A 98 -1.16 -5.44 9.14
CA GLN A 98 -0.85 -4.01 9.23
C GLN A 98 -0.23 -3.57 10.56
N ILE A 99 -0.38 -4.34 11.64
CA ILE A 99 0.27 -4.04 12.92
C ILE A 99 1.80 -4.05 12.75
N ALA A 100 2.34 -5.12 12.15
CA ALA A 100 3.79 -5.23 11.90
C ALA A 100 4.31 -4.14 10.94
N ALA A 101 3.51 -3.78 9.93
CA ALA A 101 3.85 -2.68 9.03
C ALA A 101 3.84 -1.32 9.75
N SER A 102 2.91 -1.12 10.70
CA SER A 102 2.82 0.10 11.49
C SER A 102 4.01 0.23 12.43
N ASP A 103 4.42 -0.86 13.08
CA ASP A 103 5.60 -0.89 13.95
C ASP A 103 6.87 -0.49 13.19
N ASP A 104 7.07 -1.04 11.99
CA ASP A 104 8.20 -0.67 11.12
C ASP A 104 8.10 0.80 10.65
N ALA A 105 6.90 1.32 10.39
CA ALA A 105 6.69 2.68 9.92
C ALA A 105 6.98 3.73 11.01
N VAL A 106 6.56 3.50 12.26
CA VAL A 106 6.64 4.47 13.37
C VAL A 106 8.05 5.02 13.59
N THR A 107 9.09 4.24 13.27
CA THR A 107 10.49 4.63 13.49
C THR A 107 11.12 5.44 12.35
N GLY A 108 10.47 5.52 11.18
CA GLY A 108 11.14 5.96 9.95
C GLY A 108 10.32 6.84 9.01
N VAL A 109 9.06 7.14 9.31
CA VAL A 109 8.23 8.01 8.48
C VAL A 109 7.60 9.15 9.29
N ASP A 110 7.40 10.30 8.64
CA ASP A 110 6.78 11.47 9.28
C ASP A 110 5.24 11.37 9.32
N ILE A 111 4.65 10.77 8.27
CA ILE A 111 3.20 10.65 8.10
C ILE A 111 2.89 9.27 7.52
N VAL A 112 1.87 8.63 8.07
CA VAL A 112 1.36 7.34 7.60
C VAL A 112 0.02 7.57 6.87
N SER A 113 -0.06 7.12 5.61
CA SER A 113 -1.29 7.16 4.81
C SER A 113 -1.84 5.74 4.63
N ILE A 114 -2.97 5.44 5.28
CA ILE A 114 -3.61 4.11 5.25
C ILE A 114 -4.99 4.26 4.64
N SER A 115 -5.25 3.53 3.54
CA SER A 115 -6.55 3.51 2.84
C SER A 115 -7.16 2.11 2.86
N ILE A 116 -7.24 1.51 4.04
CA ILE A 116 -7.90 0.22 4.30
C ILE A 116 -8.76 0.36 5.55
N GLY A 117 -9.76 -0.52 5.68
CA GLY A 117 -10.67 -0.49 6.81
C GLY A 117 -11.62 -1.68 6.78
N VAL A 118 -12.26 -1.94 7.91
CA VAL A 118 -13.36 -2.90 8.00
C VAL A 118 -14.70 -2.21 7.75
N ARG A 119 -15.69 -2.95 7.24
CA ARG A 119 -17.05 -2.43 7.11
C ARG A 119 -17.60 -2.09 8.50
N SER A 120 -18.41 -1.04 8.60
CA SER A 120 -19.00 -0.60 9.88
C SER A 120 -19.81 -1.70 10.58
N SER A 121 -20.43 -2.61 9.83
CA SER A 121 -21.15 -3.78 10.37
C SER A 121 -20.24 -4.81 11.05
N ASN A 122 -18.93 -4.74 10.81
CA ASN A 122 -17.93 -5.71 11.28
C ASN A 122 -16.82 -4.99 12.07
N GLN A 123 -17.11 -3.81 12.60
CA GLN A 123 -16.14 -3.04 13.34
C GLN A 123 -15.87 -3.69 14.70
N ALA A 124 -14.61 -4.00 14.96
CA ALA A 124 -14.17 -4.48 16.26
C ALA A 124 -14.05 -3.29 17.24
N ASP A 125 -14.09 -3.58 18.54
CA ASP A 125 -13.69 -2.60 19.56
C ASP A 125 -12.24 -2.14 19.31
N PHE A 126 -11.89 -0.92 19.73
CA PHE A 126 -10.54 -0.35 19.53
C PHE A 126 -9.41 -1.28 19.98
N VAL A 127 -9.62 -2.04 21.06
CA VAL A 127 -8.63 -2.99 21.59
C VAL A 127 -8.43 -4.24 20.72
N LYS A 128 -9.29 -4.49 19.73
CA LYS A 128 -9.24 -5.60 18.78
C LYS A 128 -9.12 -5.13 17.32
N ASP A 129 -9.15 -3.83 17.08
CA ASP A 129 -8.96 -3.25 15.75
C ASP A 129 -7.46 -3.12 15.45
N ALA A 130 -7.02 -3.73 14.34
CA ALA A 130 -5.62 -3.74 13.92
C ALA A 130 -5.17 -2.41 13.26
N ILE A 131 -6.09 -1.48 12.99
CA ILE A 131 -5.79 -0.13 12.48
C ILE A 131 -5.79 0.90 13.63
N ALA A 132 -6.52 0.62 14.72
CA ALA A 132 -6.60 1.54 15.84
C ALA A 132 -5.23 1.72 16.52
N ILE A 133 -4.89 2.98 16.82
CA ILE A 133 -3.71 3.33 17.60
C ILE A 133 -4.00 3.00 19.05
N ARG A 134 -3.08 2.28 19.71
CA ARG A 134 -3.13 2.00 21.14
C ARG A 134 -2.24 2.97 21.91
#